data_AF-A0A420FXL5-F1
#
_entry.id   AF-A0A420FXL5-F1
#
_cell.length_a   1.000
_cell.length_b   1.000
_cell.length_c   1.000
_cell.angle_alpha   90.00
_cell.angle_beta   90.00
_cell.angle_gamma   90.00
#
_symmetry.space_group_name_H-M   'P 1'
#
loop_
_entity.id
_entity.type
_entity.pdbx_description
1 polymer ?
#
loop_
_entity_poly.entity_id
_entity_poly.type
_entity_poly.pdbx_seq_one_letter_code
_entity_poly.pdbx_strand_id
1 'polypeptide(L)'
;MKTKNIHVINPGGFKVIFNELNNNPRSISFLESKDFEIRFTAIDPPDQNYKEKEGFPNCCTFHKNIIKSLQHRIQKFPFCCELHSKLSTQLWFDKINYLGLAEHTAKAVHFTEYQIFSKINEEDWFGYISEYIEYCIYSFGQFPKGFGPPLAREDYLTFVKVLVQGFINEGKYVNERVYKILSFLESFSKKKIEVEAPDIQVLMKYYEEWVKIFPFEISYFEPFKVEFARIYPILNQGTSTNRYMGLQTAQLLTYSQLIDNVVKLTRKILSSYSACQLLEEGRLTDIEFKQLELATSKRRVELEELSTETAKDRNKYIKLIKKWIKYEQKYLQTIAPILSKSQLNSVFIND
;
A
#
# COMPACT_ATOMS: atom_id res chain seq x y z
N MET A 1 10.12 -12.12 9.24
CA MET A 1 10.10 -11.11 10.33
C MET A 1 10.59 -11.76 11.62
N LYS A 2 11.82 -11.45 12.09
CA LYS A 2 12.15 -11.66 13.50
C LYS A 2 11.47 -10.50 14.26
N THR A 3 10.18 -10.66 14.55
CA THR A 3 9.26 -9.73 15.26
C THR A 3 9.71 -9.29 16.66
N LYS A 4 10.96 -9.58 17.06
CA LYS A 4 11.42 -9.51 18.45
C LYS A 4 11.72 -8.10 18.97
N ASN A 5 11.67 -7.07 18.10
CA ASN A 5 12.15 -5.73 18.45
C ASN A 5 11.06 -4.65 18.49
N ILE A 6 9.77 -5.02 18.35
CA ILE A 6 8.66 -4.10 18.61
C ILE A 6 8.40 -4.11 20.11
N HIS A 7 8.41 -2.94 20.74
CA HIS A 7 8.06 -2.78 22.14
C HIS A 7 6.84 -1.88 22.25
N VAL A 8 5.77 -2.44 22.85
CA VAL A 8 4.48 -1.77 23.01
C VAL A 8 4.59 -0.76 24.13
N ILE A 9 4.29 0.50 23.82
CA ILE A 9 4.36 1.61 24.77
C ILE A 9 2.96 1.98 25.26
N ASN A 10 1.95 1.81 24.41
CA ASN A 10 0.55 2.00 24.76
C ASN A 10 -0.27 0.72 24.57
N PRO A 11 -0.32 -0.17 25.58
CA PRO A 11 -1.12 -1.40 25.51
C PRO A 11 -2.62 -1.14 25.28
N GLY A 12 -3.13 0.02 25.70
CA GLY A 12 -4.51 0.44 25.48
C GLY A 12 -4.85 0.57 24.00
N GLY A 13 -3.97 1.20 23.21
CA GLY A 13 -4.13 1.33 21.77
C GLY A 13 -4.20 -0.03 21.06
N PHE A 14 -3.32 -0.96 21.44
CA PHE A 14 -3.35 -2.33 20.92
C PHE A 14 -4.63 -3.06 21.31
N LYS A 15 -5.11 -2.92 22.55
CA LYS A 15 -6.34 -3.58 23.01
C LYS A 15 -7.57 -3.10 22.23
N VAL A 16 -7.66 -1.80 21.93
CA VAL A 16 -8.73 -1.24 21.09
C VAL A 16 -8.70 -1.89 19.70
N ILE A 17 -7.54 -1.90 19.06
CA ILE A 17 -7.34 -2.51 17.73
C ILE A 17 -7.75 -3.99 17.72
N PHE A 18 -7.28 -4.78 18.69
CA PHE A 18 -7.62 -6.20 18.76
C PHE A 18 -9.13 -6.42 18.99
N ASN A 19 -9.76 -5.59 19.81
CA ASN A 19 -11.21 -5.67 20.02
C ASN A 19 -11.99 -5.32 18.75
N GLU A 20 -11.57 -4.29 18.00
CA GLU A 20 -12.18 -3.94 16.71
C GLU A 20 -12.09 -5.09 15.71
N LEU A 21 -10.89 -5.65 15.54
CA LEU A 21 -10.64 -6.77 14.62
C LEU A 21 -11.42 -8.03 15.01
N ASN A 22 -11.55 -8.33 16.32
CA ASN A 22 -12.32 -9.48 16.81
C ASN A 22 -13.84 -9.30 16.61
N ASN A 23 -14.35 -8.07 16.75
CA ASN A 23 -15.77 -7.78 16.61
C ASN A 23 -16.20 -7.65 15.15
N ASN A 24 -15.29 -7.24 14.27
CA ASN A 24 -15.56 -7.14 12.84
C ASN A 24 -14.34 -7.62 12.04
N PRO A 25 -14.34 -8.88 11.55
CA PRO A 25 -13.21 -9.42 10.78
C PRO A 25 -13.00 -8.74 9.42
N ARG A 26 -13.87 -7.79 9.03
CA ARG A 26 -13.70 -6.94 7.84
C ARG A 26 -13.17 -5.54 8.16
N SER A 27 -12.93 -5.23 9.43
CA SER A 27 -12.39 -3.93 9.84
C SER A 27 -10.90 -3.84 9.53
N ILE A 28 -10.47 -2.66 9.10
CA ILE A 28 -9.06 -2.30 9.01
C ILE A 28 -8.79 -1.37 10.19
N SER A 29 -7.92 -1.81 11.10
CA SER A 29 -7.49 -1.01 12.25
C SER A 29 -6.06 -0.55 12.07
N PHE A 30 -5.76 0.65 12.55
CA PHE A 30 -4.47 1.30 12.38
C PHE A 30 -3.73 1.40 13.70
N LEU A 31 -2.49 0.95 13.71
CA LEU A 31 -1.58 1.20 14.82
C LEU A 31 -0.71 2.40 14.47
N GLU A 32 -0.80 3.45 15.29
CA GLU A 32 0.01 4.63 15.08
C GLU A 32 1.40 4.46 15.68
N SER A 33 2.39 5.15 15.10
CA SER A 33 3.77 5.14 15.60
C SER A 33 3.90 5.66 17.04
N LYS A 34 2.90 6.34 17.60
CA LYS A 34 2.91 6.76 19.02
C LYS A 34 2.76 5.60 20.00
N ASP A 35 2.22 4.47 19.55
CA ASP A 35 1.82 3.36 20.43
C ASP A 35 2.93 2.32 20.65
N PHE A 36 4.03 2.39 19.90
CA PHE A 36 5.13 1.45 19.95
C PHE A 36 6.48 2.09 19.56
N GLU A 37 7.56 1.48 20.04
CA GLU A 37 8.91 1.69 19.51
C GLU A 37 9.34 0.46 18.70
N ILE A 38 10.21 0.68 17.73
CA ILE A 38 10.99 -0.38 17.09
C ILE A 38 12.44 -0.15 17.49
N ARG A 39 13.03 -1.09 18.21
CA ARG A 39 14.45 -1.00 18.55
C ARG A 39 15.30 -1.36 17.34
N PHE A 40 16.51 -0.80 17.29
CA PHE A 40 17.43 -1.15 16.22
C PHE A 40 17.73 -2.66 16.25
N THR A 41 17.91 -3.25 15.08
CA THR A 41 18.11 -4.70 14.89
C THR A 41 19.45 -4.92 14.22
N ALA A 42 20.13 -6.02 14.54
CA ALA A 42 21.28 -6.44 13.75
C ALA A 42 20.88 -6.60 12.26
N ILE A 43 21.81 -6.24 11.39
CA ILE A 43 21.72 -6.45 9.94
C ILE A 43 22.46 -7.72 9.55
N ASP A 44 21.87 -8.48 8.65
CA ASP A 44 22.51 -9.62 8.01
C ASP A 44 23.37 -9.12 6.82
N PRO A 45 24.50 -9.78 6.53
CA PRO A 45 25.31 -9.44 5.37
C PRO A 45 24.52 -9.60 4.06
N PRO A 46 24.88 -8.88 2.98
CA PRO A 46 24.06 -8.84 1.78
C PRO A 46 23.91 -10.19 1.05
N ASP A 47 24.93 -11.04 1.12
CA ASP A 47 24.87 -12.43 0.67
C ASP A 47 25.90 -13.31 1.40
N GLN A 48 25.90 -14.61 1.10
CA GLN A 48 26.77 -15.62 1.71
C GLN A 48 28.25 -15.50 1.29
N ASN A 49 28.55 -14.75 0.22
CA ASN A 49 29.92 -14.56 -0.27
C ASN A 49 30.61 -13.39 0.42
N TYR A 50 29.89 -12.60 1.21
CA TYR A 50 30.47 -11.55 2.03
C TYR A 50 31.53 -12.10 2.97
N LYS A 51 32.70 -11.47 2.97
CA LYS A 51 33.79 -11.73 3.91
C LYS A 51 34.13 -10.44 4.64
N GLU A 52 34.06 -10.48 5.97
CA GLU A 52 34.41 -9.32 6.79
C GLU A 52 35.89 -8.97 6.58
N LYS A 53 36.15 -7.68 6.36
CA LYS A 53 37.52 -7.19 6.15
C LYS A 53 38.32 -7.38 7.43
N GLU A 54 39.54 -7.90 7.30
CA GLU A 54 40.44 -8.08 8.43
C GLU A 54 40.61 -6.78 9.23
N GLY A 55 40.47 -6.89 10.55
CA GLY A 55 40.58 -5.77 11.48
C GLY A 55 39.41 -4.78 11.45
N PHE A 56 38.27 -5.09 10.83
CA PHE A 56 37.05 -4.27 10.91
C PHE A 56 36.55 -4.13 12.37
N PRO A 57 36.03 -2.96 12.81
CA PRO A 57 35.88 -1.69 12.08
C PRO A 57 37.15 -0.82 12.02
N ASN A 58 38.29 -1.29 12.53
CA ASN A 58 39.57 -0.59 12.53
C ASN A 58 40.38 -0.76 11.23
N CYS A 59 39.78 -1.28 10.17
CA CYS A 59 40.45 -1.68 8.94
C CYS A 59 40.89 -0.49 8.05
N CYS A 60 40.34 0.72 8.23
CA CYS A 60 40.77 1.93 7.52
C CYS A 60 40.35 3.21 8.27
N THR A 61 40.89 4.36 7.84
CA THR A 61 40.56 5.69 8.42
C THR A 61 39.07 6.01 8.33
N PHE A 62 38.39 5.63 7.24
CA PHE A 62 36.96 5.90 7.06
C PHE A 62 36.11 5.19 8.12
N HIS A 63 36.26 3.86 8.28
CA HIS A 63 35.50 3.12 9.29
C HIS A 63 35.84 3.52 10.73
N LYS A 64 37.11 3.84 11.02
CA LYS A 64 37.50 4.42 12.33
C LYS A 64 36.79 5.75 12.60
N ASN A 65 36.69 6.61 11.59
CA ASN A 65 36.01 7.90 11.71
C ASN A 65 34.49 7.75 11.93
N ILE A 66 33.85 6.75 11.32
CA ILE A 66 32.44 6.42 11.60
C ILE A 66 32.26 6.11 13.08
N ILE A 67 33.04 5.18 13.63
CA ILE A 67 32.96 4.82 15.06
C ILE A 67 33.20 6.05 15.95
N LYS A 68 34.29 6.80 15.72
CA LYS A 68 34.65 7.96 16.53
C LYS A 68 33.58 9.04 16.53
N SER A 69 33.02 9.36 15.35
CA SER A 69 32.01 10.41 15.20
C SER A 69 30.69 10.06 15.90
N LEU A 70 30.29 8.79 15.84
CA LEU A 70 29.05 8.32 16.46
C LEU A 70 29.16 8.15 17.98
N GLN A 71 30.32 7.76 18.49
CA GLN A 71 30.54 7.61 19.93
C GLN A 71 30.19 8.91 20.69
N HIS A 72 30.60 10.07 20.17
CA HIS A 72 30.27 11.37 20.77
C HIS A 72 28.76 11.63 20.80
N ARG A 73 28.04 11.29 19.72
CA ARG A 73 26.58 11.47 19.63
C ARG A 73 25.85 10.54 20.58
N ILE A 74 26.25 9.27 20.64
CA ILE A 74 25.66 8.24 21.52
C ILE A 74 25.92 8.56 23.00
N GLN A 75 27.09 9.12 23.33
CA GLN A 75 27.38 9.58 24.69
C GLN A 75 26.38 10.64 25.15
N LYS A 76 26.06 11.61 24.29
CA LYS A 76 25.08 12.67 24.59
C LYS A 76 23.62 12.22 24.59
N PHE A 77 23.28 11.14 23.89
CA PHE A 77 21.92 10.60 23.85
C PHE A 77 21.46 10.15 25.27
N PRO A 78 20.21 10.41 25.70
CA PRO A 78 19.10 11.05 24.98
C PRO A 78 19.13 12.58 24.90
N PHE A 79 20.03 13.26 25.61
CA PHE A 79 20.12 14.72 25.70
C PHE A 79 20.80 15.40 24.49
N CYS A 80 20.83 14.74 23.33
CA CYS A 80 21.46 15.28 22.12
C CYS A 80 20.60 16.32 21.38
N CYS A 81 19.28 16.34 21.62
CA CYS A 81 18.36 17.37 21.13
C CYS A 81 17.08 17.41 21.96
N GLU A 82 16.25 18.44 21.78
CA GLU A 82 14.99 18.61 22.52
C GLU A 82 14.04 17.40 22.35
N LEU A 83 13.90 16.86 21.14
CA LEU A 83 13.00 15.74 20.88
C LEU A 83 13.46 14.45 21.57
N HIS A 84 14.74 14.10 21.44
CA HIS A 84 15.30 12.92 22.10
C HIS A 84 15.33 13.07 23.62
N SER A 85 15.52 14.29 24.15
CA SER A 85 15.56 14.52 25.59
C SER A 85 14.27 14.07 26.30
N LYS A 86 13.12 14.08 25.60
CA LYS A 86 11.84 13.57 26.12
C LYS A 86 11.89 12.08 26.45
N LEU A 87 12.79 11.31 25.85
CA LEU A 87 12.94 9.88 26.15
C LEU A 87 13.36 9.66 27.60
N SER A 88 14.13 10.57 28.21
CA SER A 88 14.58 10.41 29.59
C SER A 88 13.45 10.49 30.62
N THR A 89 12.26 10.97 30.23
CA THR A 89 11.07 11.05 31.10
C THR A 89 10.17 9.82 30.96
N GLN A 90 10.50 8.88 30.07
CA GLN A 90 9.68 7.72 29.77
C GLN A 90 10.12 6.49 30.56
N LEU A 91 9.18 5.84 31.26
CA LEU A 91 9.46 4.63 32.04
C LEU A 91 9.93 3.44 31.20
N TRP A 92 9.52 3.39 29.93
CA TRP A 92 9.85 2.31 29.00
C TRP A 92 11.21 2.48 28.32
N PHE A 93 11.84 3.64 28.45
CA PHE A 93 13.10 3.96 27.77
C PHE A 93 14.30 3.50 28.60
N ASP A 94 15.23 2.80 27.94
CA ASP A 94 16.53 2.46 28.51
C ASP A 94 17.63 2.68 27.48
N LYS A 95 18.61 3.52 27.84
CA LYS A 95 19.77 3.87 27.00
C LYS A 95 20.62 2.64 26.67
N ILE A 96 20.65 1.62 27.54
CA ILE A 96 21.41 0.38 27.32
C ILE A 96 20.95 -0.33 26.03
N ASN A 97 19.69 -0.19 25.66
CA ASN A 97 19.14 -0.73 24.40
C ASN A 97 19.73 -0.09 23.13
N TYR A 98 20.57 0.94 23.26
CA TYR A 98 21.23 1.64 22.14
C TYR A 98 22.76 1.48 22.17
N LEU A 99 23.28 0.60 23.04
CA LEU A 99 24.69 0.19 23.01
C LEU A 99 24.99 -0.57 21.73
N GLY A 100 26.19 -0.35 21.16
CA GLY A 100 26.60 -0.99 19.91
C GLY A 100 26.10 -0.30 18.64
N LEU A 101 25.31 0.79 18.74
CA LEU A 101 24.77 1.49 17.57
C LEU A 101 25.87 2.07 16.65
N ALA A 102 27.03 2.46 17.21
CA ALA A 102 28.17 2.91 16.39
C ALA A 102 28.71 1.78 15.50
N GLU A 103 28.90 0.59 16.06
CA GLU A 103 29.34 -0.59 15.32
C GLU A 103 28.29 -1.04 14.30
N HIS A 104 27.02 -0.99 14.69
CA HIS A 104 25.89 -1.23 13.80
C HIS A 104 25.93 -0.30 12.58
N THR A 105 26.09 1.01 12.77
CA THR A 105 26.19 1.96 11.66
C THR A 105 27.40 1.68 10.78
N ALA A 106 28.56 1.39 11.37
CA ALA A 106 29.76 1.04 10.59
C ALA A 106 29.51 -0.21 9.74
N LYS A 107 28.89 -1.25 10.30
CA LYS A 107 28.50 -2.46 9.57
C LYS A 107 27.51 -2.13 8.45
N ALA A 108 26.50 -1.31 8.72
CA ALA A 108 25.50 -0.92 7.72
C ALA A 108 26.15 -0.22 6.52
N VAL A 109 27.06 0.73 6.78
CA VAL A 109 27.80 1.41 5.72
C VAL A 109 28.65 0.42 4.92
N HIS A 110 29.38 -0.46 5.62
CA HIS A 110 30.28 -1.41 4.96
C HIS A 110 29.55 -2.51 4.18
N PHE A 111 28.40 -2.98 4.67
CA PHE A 111 27.56 -3.91 3.91
C PHE A 111 26.93 -3.23 2.69
N THR A 112 26.47 -1.99 2.83
CA THR A 112 25.97 -1.20 1.69
C THR A 112 27.08 -0.95 0.66
N GLU A 113 28.30 -0.68 1.11
CA GLU A 113 29.48 -0.60 0.24
C GLU A 113 29.64 -1.88 -0.58
N TYR A 114 29.76 -3.04 0.08
CA TYR A 114 29.86 -4.35 -0.57
C TYR A 114 28.71 -4.60 -1.55
N GLN A 115 27.49 -4.24 -1.15
CA GLN A 115 26.29 -4.44 -1.95
C GLN A 115 26.32 -3.63 -3.25
N ILE A 116 26.77 -2.37 -3.16
CA ILE A 116 26.98 -1.55 -4.35
C ILE A 116 28.04 -2.19 -5.23
N PHE A 117 29.21 -2.51 -4.69
CA PHE A 117 30.31 -3.13 -5.44
C PHE A 117 29.92 -4.42 -6.16
N SER A 118 29.20 -5.31 -5.48
CA SER A 118 28.87 -6.64 -5.99
C SER A 118 27.69 -6.66 -6.95
N LYS A 119 26.74 -5.71 -6.86
CA LYS A 119 25.51 -5.73 -7.66
C LYS A 119 25.39 -4.62 -8.69
N ILE A 120 26.24 -3.59 -8.67
CA ILE A 120 26.09 -2.42 -9.55
C ILE A 120 26.10 -2.75 -11.05
N ASN A 121 26.66 -3.89 -11.46
CA ASN A 121 26.71 -4.34 -12.86
C ASN A 121 25.61 -5.34 -13.25
N GLU A 122 24.79 -5.79 -12.30
CA GLU A 122 23.70 -6.73 -12.57
C GLU A 122 22.54 -6.07 -13.36
N GLU A 123 21.64 -6.89 -13.89
CA GLU A 123 20.45 -6.42 -14.62
C GLU A 123 19.53 -5.60 -13.70
N ASP A 124 19.15 -6.17 -12.55
CA ASP A 124 18.37 -5.49 -11.51
C ASP A 124 19.24 -4.87 -10.40
N TRP A 125 20.36 -4.27 -10.80
CA TRP A 125 21.31 -3.63 -9.89
C TRP A 125 20.64 -2.62 -8.94
N PHE A 126 19.65 -1.86 -9.43
CA PHE A 126 19.02 -0.80 -8.65
C PHE A 126 18.15 -1.41 -7.55
N GLY A 127 17.32 -2.41 -7.86
CA GLY A 127 16.50 -3.11 -6.86
C GLY A 127 17.37 -3.75 -5.78
N TYR A 128 18.43 -4.45 -6.16
CA TYR A 128 19.37 -5.06 -5.20
C TYR A 128 19.98 -4.05 -4.23
N ILE A 129 20.35 -2.86 -4.70
CA ILE A 129 21.01 -1.84 -3.89
C ILE A 129 20.00 -1.02 -3.08
N SER A 130 18.90 -0.56 -3.71
CA SER A 130 17.90 0.29 -3.05
C SER A 130 17.20 -0.47 -1.93
N GLU A 131 16.82 -1.73 -2.17
CA GLU A 131 16.16 -2.56 -1.15
C GLU A 131 17.07 -2.87 0.03
N TYR A 132 18.37 -3.03 -0.20
CA TYR A 132 19.34 -3.24 0.89
C TYR A 132 19.55 -1.96 1.70
N ILE A 133 19.61 -0.81 1.03
CA ILE A 133 19.67 0.50 1.71
C ILE A 133 18.42 0.69 2.58
N GLU A 134 17.23 0.36 2.08
CA GLU A 134 15.98 0.40 2.86
C GLU A 134 16.02 -0.55 4.05
N TYR A 135 16.53 -1.76 3.88
CA TYR A 135 16.73 -2.71 4.97
C TYR A 135 17.67 -2.17 6.05
N CYS A 136 18.80 -1.59 5.66
CA CYS A 136 19.72 -0.91 6.58
C CYS A 136 19.02 0.27 7.29
N ILE A 137 18.24 1.08 6.58
CA ILE A 137 17.48 2.19 7.19
C ILE A 137 16.47 1.66 8.21
N TYR A 138 15.71 0.63 7.85
CA TYR A 138 14.74 -0.02 8.73
C TYR A 138 15.40 -0.58 10.00
N SER A 139 16.62 -1.11 9.86
CA SER A 139 17.37 -1.69 10.98
C SER A 139 17.72 -0.69 12.10
N PHE A 140 17.67 0.63 11.86
CA PHE A 140 17.85 1.65 12.90
C PHE A 140 16.64 1.79 13.82
N GLY A 141 15.51 1.17 13.47
CA GLY A 141 14.29 1.19 14.26
C GLY A 141 13.52 2.51 14.14
N GLN A 142 12.71 2.78 15.15
CA GLN A 142 11.76 3.88 15.22
C GLN A 142 11.52 4.26 16.68
N PHE A 143 11.60 5.55 16.99
CA PHE A 143 11.01 6.10 18.22
C PHE A 143 9.54 6.45 18.02
N PRO A 144 8.75 6.52 19.09
CA PRO A 144 7.37 6.94 18.96
C PRO A 144 7.23 8.35 18.41
N LYS A 145 6.07 8.66 17.83
CA LYS A 145 5.77 10.01 17.32
C LYS A 145 6.03 11.04 18.42
N GLY A 146 6.86 12.05 18.11
CA GLY A 146 7.19 13.15 19.03
C GLY A 146 8.54 13.04 19.76
N PHE A 147 9.27 11.93 19.59
CA PHE A 147 10.58 11.69 20.21
C PHE A 147 11.78 11.84 19.25
N GLY A 148 11.55 12.28 18.02
CA GLY A 148 12.60 12.51 17.02
C GLY A 148 12.91 11.29 16.14
N PRO A 149 13.84 11.44 15.18
CA PRO A 149 14.20 10.36 14.28
C PRO A 149 15.01 9.26 14.98
N PRO A 150 15.08 8.03 14.42
CA PRO A 150 15.94 6.98 14.93
C PRO A 150 17.39 7.44 15.05
N LEU A 151 18.05 7.11 16.15
CA LEU A 151 19.43 7.51 16.41
C LEU A 151 20.35 6.93 15.33
N ALA A 152 21.36 7.70 14.90
CA ALA A 152 22.36 7.31 13.89
C ALA A 152 21.87 7.00 12.46
N ARG A 153 20.55 7.01 12.19
CA ARG A 153 20.01 6.78 10.84
C ARG A 153 20.48 7.84 9.82
N GLU A 154 20.42 9.11 10.20
CA GLU A 154 20.88 10.20 9.33
C GLU A 154 22.40 10.17 9.14
N ASP A 155 23.14 9.73 10.16
CA ASP A 155 24.58 9.54 10.07
C ASP A 155 24.92 8.42 9.06
N TYR A 156 24.21 7.28 9.10
CA TYR A 156 24.31 6.23 8.08
C TYR A 156 24.09 6.78 6.66
N LEU A 157 22.97 7.48 6.42
CA LEU A 157 22.68 8.08 5.11
C LEU A 157 23.80 9.03 4.66
N THR A 158 24.34 9.82 5.60
CA THR A 158 25.45 10.74 5.33
C THR A 158 26.72 9.98 4.94
N PHE A 159 27.10 8.93 5.68
CA PHE A 159 28.29 8.14 5.37
C PHE A 159 28.16 7.40 4.04
N VAL A 160 26.99 6.83 3.72
CA VAL A 160 26.76 6.20 2.42
C VAL A 160 26.84 7.24 1.30
N LYS A 161 26.28 8.45 1.47
CA LYS A 161 26.43 9.53 0.48
C LYS A 161 27.90 9.90 0.26
N VAL A 162 28.69 10.05 1.32
CA VAL A 162 30.14 10.33 1.24
C VAL A 162 30.88 9.22 0.50
N LEU A 163 30.56 7.96 0.80
CA LEU A 163 31.14 6.79 0.16
C LEU A 163 30.83 6.76 -1.35
N VAL A 164 29.56 6.94 -1.71
CA VAL A 164 29.10 6.97 -3.10
C VAL A 164 29.73 8.15 -3.86
N GLN A 165 29.86 9.32 -3.23
CA GLN A 165 30.56 10.47 -3.83
C GLN A 165 32.06 10.18 -4.02
N GLY A 166 32.69 9.45 -3.10
CA GLY A 166 34.06 8.98 -3.24
C GLY A 166 34.26 8.11 -4.49
N PHE A 167 33.31 7.22 -4.80
CA PHE A 167 33.37 6.40 -6.02
C PHE A 167 33.34 7.22 -7.31
N ILE A 168 32.58 8.32 -7.33
CA ILE A 168 32.54 9.25 -8.46
C ILE A 168 33.89 9.95 -8.61
N ASN A 169 34.42 10.49 -7.50
CA ASN A 169 35.67 11.25 -7.50
C ASN A 169 36.88 10.38 -7.89
N GLU A 170 36.87 9.10 -7.52
CA GLU A 170 37.93 8.14 -7.84
C GLU A 170 37.79 7.51 -9.23
N GLY A 171 36.72 7.83 -9.98
CA GLY A 171 36.47 7.28 -11.32
C GLY A 171 36.19 5.77 -11.34
N LYS A 172 35.97 5.13 -10.18
CA LYS A 172 35.79 3.67 -10.06
C LYS A 172 34.45 3.18 -10.64
N TYR A 173 33.46 4.06 -10.75
CA TYR A 173 32.14 3.79 -11.32
C TYR A 173 31.59 5.05 -11.98
N VAL A 174 31.88 5.26 -13.27
CA VAL A 174 31.32 6.40 -14.03
C VAL A 174 30.21 5.89 -14.94
N ASN A 175 29.02 5.76 -14.39
CA ASN A 175 27.79 5.74 -15.18
C ASN A 175 26.64 6.29 -14.34
N GLU A 176 25.55 6.70 -14.99
CA GLU A 176 24.32 7.25 -14.43
C GLU A 176 23.77 6.47 -13.23
N ARG A 177 24.14 5.19 -13.08
CA ARG A 177 23.81 4.32 -11.93
C ARG A 177 24.21 4.93 -10.59
N VAL A 178 25.41 5.48 -10.45
CA VAL A 178 25.89 6.03 -9.16
C VAL A 178 25.16 7.33 -8.81
N TYR A 179 24.88 8.18 -9.80
CA TYR A 179 24.04 9.37 -9.63
C TYR A 179 22.60 9.01 -9.25
N LYS A 180 22.05 7.93 -9.80
CA LYS A 180 20.74 7.42 -9.41
C LYS A 180 20.71 6.91 -7.97
N ILE A 181 21.78 6.31 -7.46
CA ILE A 181 21.92 5.96 -6.03
C ILE A 181 21.95 7.23 -5.17
N LEU A 182 22.72 8.25 -5.55
CA LEU A 182 22.75 9.54 -4.83
C LEU A 182 21.36 10.18 -4.78
N SER A 183 20.66 10.24 -5.91
CA SER A 183 19.29 10.78 -5.99
C SER A 183 18.33 10.00 -5.08
N PHE A 184 18.46 8.67 -5.02
CA PHE A 184 17.70 7.83 -4.10
C PHE A 184 18.01 8.17 -2.64
N LEU A 185 19.27 8.31 -2.26
CA LEU A 185 19.68 8.70 -0.90
C LEU A 185 19.20 10.11 -0.51
N GLU A 186 19.16 11.04 -1.45
CA GLU A 186 18.61 12.39 -1.25
C GLU A 186 17.09 12.39 -1.03
N SER A 187 16.38 11.42 -1.62
CA SER A 187 14.92 11.31 -1.46
C SER A 187 14.50 11.12 0.00
N PHE A 188 15.36 10.54 0.85
CA PHE A 188 15.12 10.41 2.29
C PHE A 188 15.27 11.73 3.07
N SER A 189 16.01 12.69 2.53
CA SER A 189 16.24 14.00 3.14
C SER A 189 15.24 15.07 2.66
N LYS A 190 14.62 14.87 1.49
CA LYS A 190 13.57 15.77 1.00
C LYS A 190 12.41 15.71 1.98
N LYS A 191 11.94 16.87 2.48
CA LYS A 191 10.62 16.96 3.10
C LYS A 191 9.66 16.34 2.09
N LYS A 192 9.12 15.16 2.39
CA LYS A 192 7.93 14.69 1.71
C LYS A 192 6.96 15.84 1.91
N ILE A 193 6.61 16.53 0.83
CA ILE A 193 5.40 17.36 0.84
C ILE A 193 4.37 16.40 1.43
N GLU A 194 3.73 16.81 2.52
CA GLU A 194 2.57 16.11 3.06
C GLU A 194 1.47 16.25 1.99
N VAL A 195 1.64 15.53 0.88
CA VAL A 195 0.54 15.11 0.05
C VAL A 195 -0.21 14.21 1.02
N GLU A 196 -1.38 14.69 1.48
CA GLU A 196 -2.29 13.88 2.29
C GLU A 196 -2.30 12.48 1.68
N ALA A 197 -1.72 11.53 2.41
CA ALA A 197 -1.72 10.15 1.97
C ALA A 197 -3.19 9.79 1.70
N PRO A 198 -3.51 9.07 0.61
CA PRO A 198 -4.88 8.68 0.34
C PRO A 198 -5.46 8.02 1.60
N ASP A 199 -6.45 8.67 2.21
CA ASP A 199 -7.04 8.16 3.44
C ASP A 199 -7.77 6.86 3.09
N ILE A 200 -7.27 5.74 3.62
CA ILE A 200 -7.82 4.40 3.39
C ILE A 200 -9.30 4.38 3.74
N GLN A 201 -9.71 5.05 4.82
CA GLN A 201 -11.10 5.11 5.24
C GLN A 201 -11.95 5.84 4.19
N VAL A 202 -11.41 6.91 3.63
CA VAL A 202 -12.05 7.65 2.54
C VAL A 202 -12.19 6.75 1.31
N LEU A 203 -11.11 6.09 0.85
CA LEU A 203 -11.16 5.17 -0.30
C LEU A 203 -12.16 4.03 -0.10
N MET A 204 -12.18 3.41 1.09
CA MET A 204 -13.14 2.36 1.44
C MET A 204 -14.57 2.88 1.39
N LYS A 205 -14.85 4.03 2.01
CA LYS A 205 -16.18 4.65 2.00
C LYS A 205 -16.68 4.90 0.56
N TYR A 206 -15.82 5.41 -0.32
CA TYR A 206 -16.18 5.60 -1.73
C TYR A 206 -16.51 4.29 -2.44
N TYR A 207 -15.75 3.24 -2.18
CA TYR A 207 -16.04 1.92 -2.76
C TYR A 207 -17.34 1.33 -2.22
N GLU A 208 -17.59 1.43 -0.92
CA GLU A 208 -18.83 0.97 -0.28
C GLU A 208 -20.07 1.69 -0.79
N GLU A 209 -19.98 2.99 -1.01
CA GLU A 209 -21.05 3.75 -1.66
C GLU A 209 -21.34 3.25 -3.08
N TRP A 210 -20.30 2.94 -3.86
CA TRP A 210 -20.51 2.31 -5.17
C TRP A 210 -21.19 0.95 -5.05
N VAL A 211 -20.78 0.11 -4.09
CA VAL A 211 -21.42 -1.20 -3.85
C VAL A 211 -22.91 -1.04 -3.50
N LYS A 212 -23.29 0.01 -2.75
CA LYS A 212 -24.70 0.31 -2.42
C LYS A 212 -25.51 0.77 -3.64
N ILE A 213 -24.90 1.57 -4.52
CA ILE A 213 -25.58 2.13 -5.70
C ILE A 213 -25.68 1.10 -6.83
N PHE A 214 -24.69 0.22 -6.98
CA PHE A 214 -24.69 -0.75 -8.06
C PHE A 214 -25.87 -1.74 -7.90
N PRO A 215 -26.64 -2.02 -8.96
CA PRO A 215 -27.92 -2.72 -8.86
C PRO A 215 -27.74 -4.25 -8.75
N PHE A 216 -27.04 -4.72 -7.72
CA PHE A 216 -26.76 -6.14 -7.50
C PHE A 216 -28.01 -7.01 -7.27
N GLU A 217 -29.16 -6.39 -7.02
CA GLU A 217 -30.44 -7.10 -6.85
C GLU A 217 -31.09 -7.48 -8.17
N ILE A 218 -30.59 -6.97 -9.30
CA ILE A 218 -30.92 -7.57 -10.59
C ILE A 218 -30.28 -8.95 -10.59
N SER A 219 -31.09 -9.98 -10.79
CA SER A 219 -30.66 -11.38 -10.88
C SER A 219 -29.42 -11.63 -11.76
N TYR A 220 -29.17 -10.78 -12.76
CA TYR A 220 -27.97 -10.84 -13.62
C TYR A 220 -26.68 -10.63 -12.84
N PHE A 221 -26.75 -9.87 -11.75
CA PHE A 221 -25.61 -9.40 -10.98
C PHE A 221 -25.51 -10.02 -9.59
N GLU A 222 -26.54 -10.74 -9.14
CA GLU A 222 -26.58 -11.36 -7.80
C GLU A 222 -25.30 -12.17 -7.47
N PRO A 223 -24.76 -13.02 -8.37
CA PRO A 223 -23.56 -13.80 -8.07
C PRO A 223 -22.34 -12.95 -7.69
N PHE A 224 -22.27 -11.72 -8.21
CA PHE A 224 -21.14 -10.81 -8.01
C PHE A 224 -21.24 -9.98 -6.72
N LYS A 225 -22.42 -9.90 -6.10
CA LYS A 225 -22.62 -9.12 -4.87
C LYS A 225 -21.67 -9.58 -3.77
N VAL A 226 -21.50 -10.89 -3.64
CA VAL A 226 -20.64 -11.49 -2.62
C VAL A 226 -19.17 -11.23 -2.90
N GLU A 227 -18.74 -11.27 -4.17
CA GLU A 227 -17.36 -11.01 -4.58
C GLU A 227 -16.96 -9.56 -4.31
N PHE A 228 -17.76 -8.61 -4.81
CA PHE A 228 -17.45 -7.17 -4.69
C PHE A 228 -17.72 -6.60 -3.30
N ALA A 229 -18.58 -7.23 -2.49
CA ALA A 229 -18.73 -6.84 -1.09
C ALA A 229 -17.56 -7.31 -0.20
N ARG A 230 -16.69 -8.21 -0.69
CA ARG A 230 -15.58 -8.79 0.09
C ARG A 230 -14.20 -8.25 -0.28
N ILE A 231 -14.03 -7.71 -1.48
CA ILE A 231 -12.73 -7.29 -2.00
C ILE A 231 -12.71 -5.77 -2.15
N TYR A 232 -11.82 -5.09 -1.42
CA TYR A 232 -11.59 -3.66 -1.57
C TYR A 232 -10.44 -3.42 -2.57
N PRO A 233 -10.71 -2.94 -3.80
CA PRO A 233 -9.68 -2.71 -4.81
C PRO A 233 -8.99 -1.36 -4.57
N ILE A 234 -8.47 -1.14 -3.35
CA ILE A 234 -7.81 0.12 -2.95
C ILE A 234 -6.29 0.09 -3.14
N LEU A 235 -5.74 -1.06 -3.53
CA LEU A 235 -4.33 -1.23 -3.84
C LEU A 235 -4.07 -1.01 -5.33
N ASN A 236 -2.95 -0.38 -5.65
CA ASN A 236 -2.41 -0.35 -7.00
C ASN A 236 -1.90 -1.76 -7.39
N GLN A 237 -1.92 -2.08 -8.68
CA GLN A 237 -1.67 -3.45 -9.20
C GLN A 237 -0.22 -3.96 -9.03
N GLY A 238 0.67 -3.17 -8.41
CA GLY A 238 2.04 -3.56 -8.13
C GLY A 238 2.27 -3.75 -6.64
N THR A 239 2.59 -4.97 -6.24
CA THR A 239 3.26 -5.21 -4.96
C THR A 239 4.73 -5.49 -5.22
N SER A 240 5.62 -4.80 -4.51
CA SER A 240 7.04 -5.14 -4.49
C SER A 240 7.35 -5.81 -3.16
N THR A 241 8.16 -6.88 -3.18
CA THR A 241 8.67 -7.50 -1.96
C THR A 241 10.13 -7.14 -1.83
N ASN A 242 10.50 -6.47 -0.73
CA ASN A 242 11.90 -6.18 -0.46
C ASN A 242 12.62 -7.50 -0.11
N ARG A 243 13.66 -7.85 -0.87
CA ARG A 243 14.37 -9.14 -0.77
C ARG A 243 14.99 -9.40 0.60
N TYR A 244 15.40 -8.35 1.31
CA TYR A 244 16.13 -8.46 2.57
C TYR A 244 15.20 -8.37 3.79
N MET A 245 14.11 -7.62 3.67
CA MET A 245 13.12 -7.51 4.74
C MET A 245 12.06 -8.62 4.68
N GLY A 246 11.81 -9.18 3.50
CA GLY A 246 10.63 -10.03 3.23
C GLY A 246 9.32 -9.27 3.40
N LEU A 247 9.35 -7.94 3.33
CA LEU A 247 8.19 -7.07 3.47
C LEU A 247 7.62 -6.76 2.09
N GLN A 248 6.33 -7.06 1.93
CA GLN A 248 5.57 -6.69 0.75
C GLN A 248 5.02 -5.29 0.93
N THR A 249 5.34 -4.40 0.00
CA THR A 249 4.83 -3.03 -0.06
C THR A 249 3.86 -2.91 -1.22
N ALA A 250 2.67 -2.37 -0.95
CA ALA A 250 1.68 -2.03 -1.96
C ALA A 250 1.42 -0.53 -1.88
N GLN A 251 1.28 0.13 -3.03
CA GLN A 251 0.82 1.51 -3.06
C GLN A 251 -0.70 1.55 -3.04
N LEU A 252 -1.27 2.48 -2.29
CA LEU A 252 -2.70 2.77 -2.35
C LEU A 252 -3.03 3.48 -3.65
N LEU A 253 -4.24 3.26 -4.17
CA LEU A 253 -4.79 4.08 -5.23
C LEU A 253 -5.02 5.51 -4.73
N THR A 254 -4.77 6.49 -5.59
CA THR A 254 -5.32 7.83 -5.36
C THR A 254 -6.84 7.83 -5.53
N TYR A 255 -7.50 8.87 -5.03
CA TYR A 255 -8.95 9.05 -5.23
C TYR A 255 -9.36 8.98 -6.71
N SER A 256 -8.64 9.66 -7.59
CA SER A 256 -8.91 9.64 -9.04
C SER A 256 -8.73 8.25 -9.65
N GLN A 257 -7.67 7.52 -9.26
CA GLN A 257 -7.43 6.17 -9.74
C GLN A 257 -8.52 5.20 -9.29
N LEU A 258 -8.99 5.30 -8.04
CA LEU A 258 -10.10 4.48 -7.55
C LEU A 258 -11.37 4.72 -8.35
N ILE A 259 -11.72 5.99 -8.62
CA ILE A 259 -12.89 6.33 -9.44
C ILE A 259 -12.77 5.72 -10.84
N ASP A 260 -11.63 5.92 -11.50
CA ASP A 260 -11.44 5.39 -12.86
C ASP A 260 -11.54 3.87 -12.89
N ASN A 261 -11.02 3.19 -11.86
CA ASN A 261 -11.13 1.75 -11.71
C ASN A 261 -12.59 1.32 -11.51
N VAL A 262 -13.34 1.99 -10.63
CA VAL A 262 -14.76 1.73 -10.40
C VAL A 262 -15.60 1.96 -11.66
N VAL A 263 -15.31 3.01 -12.43
CA VAL A 263 -15.97 3.29 -13.72
C VAL A 263 -15.69 2.20 -14.75
N LYS A 264 -14.42 1.77 -14.87
CA LYS A 264 -14.03 0.67 -15.76
C LYS A 264 -14.70 -0.65 -15.35
N LEU A 265 -14.70 -0.95 -14.06
CA LEU A 265 -15.36 -2.13 -13.49
C LEU A 265 -16.86 -2.13 -13.77
N THR A 266 -17.54 -1.02 -13.46
CA THR A 266 -18.97 -0.82 -13.75
C THR A 266 -19.26 -1.09 -15.22
N ARG A 267 -18.48 -0.49 -16.13
CA ARG A 267 -18.66 -0.72 -17.58
C ARG A 267 -18.49 -2.18 -17.95
N LYS A 268 -17.46 -2.85 -17.43
CA LYS A 268 -17.18 -4.27 -17.70
C LYS A 268 -18.34 -5.15 -17.23
N ILE A 269 -18.87 -4.94 -16.03
CA ILE A 269 -20.00 -5.74 -15.51
C ILE A 269 -21.23 -5.52 -16.39
N LEU A 270 -21.60 -4.26 -16.65
CA LEU A 270 -22.78 -3.91 -17.44
C LEU A 270 -22.68 -4.37 -18.91
N SER A 271 -21.49 -4.47 -19.49
CA SER A 271 -21.31 -4.98 -20.86
C SER A 271 -21.26 -6.50 -20.95
N SER A 272 -20.98 -7.17 -19.84
CA SER A 272 -20.84 -8.65 -19.82
C SER A 272 -22.18 -9.36 -19.60
N TYR A 273 -23.22 -8.63 -19.19
CA TYR A 273 -24.55 -9.20 -18.90
C TYR A 273 -25.64 -8.27 -19.45
N SER A 274 -26.47 -8.81 -20.34
CA SER A 274 -27.60 -8.12 -20.95
C SER A 274 -28.75 -9.10 -21.21
N ALA A 275 -29.99 -8.60 -21.30
CA ALA A 275 -31.11 -9.44 -21.72
C ALA A 275 -30.91 -10.04 -23.13
N CYS A 276 -30.13 -9.35 -23.99
CA CYS A 276 -29.78 -9.84 -25.33
C CYS A 276 -28.96 -11.13 -25.25
N GLN A 277 -27.90 -11.16 -24.42
CA GLN A 277 -27.09 -12.37 -24.22
C GLN A 277 -27.90 -13.52 -23.62
N LEU A 278 -28.76 -13.22 -22.63
CA LEU A 278 -29.62 -14.25 -22.04
C LEU A 278 -30.62 -14.82 -23.04
N LEU A 279 -31.10 -14.00 -23.98
CA LEU A 279 -31.98 -14.47 -25.06
C LEU A 279 -31.21 -15.38 -26.03
N GLU A 280 -30.01 -14.98 -26.44
CA GLU A 280 -29.12 -15.78 -27.31
C GLU A 280 -28.75 -17.13 -26.68
N GLU A 281 -28.54 -17.16 -25.36
CA GLU A 281 -28.25 -18.38 -24.60
C GLU A 281 -29.50 -19.23 -24.29
N GLY A 282 -30.71 -18.78 -24.65
CA GLY A 282 -31.97 -19.47 -24.33
C GLY A 282 -32.32 -19.46 -22.84
N ARG A 283 -31.75 -18.54 -22.06
CA ARG A 283 -31.88 -18.43 -20.59
C ARG A 283 -32.75 -17.25 -20.15
N LEU A 284 -33.28 -16.47 -21.08
CA LEU A 284 -34.20 -15.38 -20.76
C LEU A 284 -35.58 -15.95 -20.38
N THR A 285 -35.85 -16.03 -19.08
CA THR A 285 -37.13 -16.47 -18.52
C THR A 285 -37.84 -15.33 -17.80
N ASP A 286 -39.16 -15.37 -17.80
CA ASP A 286 -40.04 -14.45 -17.05
C ASP A 286 -39.72 -12.96 -17.29
N ILE A 287 -40.10 -12.48 -18.47
CA ILE A 287 -39.79 -11.11 -18.93
C ILE A 287 -40.46 -10.07 -18.03
N GLU A 288 -41.65 -10.36 -17.51
CA GLU A 288 -42.41 -9.48 -16.62
C GLU A 288 -41.66 -9.28 -15.30
N PHE A 289 -41.14 -10.36 -14.71
CA PHE A 289 -40.28 -10.29 -13.55
C PHE A 289 -39.00 -9.49 -13.83
N LYS A 290 -38.33 -9.69 -14.97
CA LYS A 290 -37.14 -8.89 -15.34
C LYS A 290 -37.44 -7.40 -15.50
N GLN A 291 -38.59 -7.05 -16.06
CA GLN A 291 -39.02 -5.66 -16.18
C GLN A 291 -39.25 -5.03 -14.79
N LEU A 292 -39.82 -5.78 -13.85
CA LEU A 292 -40.01 -5.36 -12.46
C LEU A 292 -38.67 -5.16 -11.73
N GLU A 293 -37.71 -6.08 -11.89
CA GLU A 293 -36.35 -5.96 -11.32
C GLU A 293 -35.67 -4.67 -11.81
N LEU A 294 -35.73 -4.37 -13.11
CA LEU A 294 -35.15 -3.17 -13.69
C LEU A 294 -35.86 -1.89 -13.23
N ALA A 295 -37.19 -1.88 -13.15
CA ALA A 295 -37.95 -0.73 -12.67
C ALA A 295 -37.64 -0.41 -11.20
N THR A 296 -37.59 -1.44 -10.35
CA THR A 296 -37.26 -1.31 -8.93
C THR A 296 -35.81 -0.83 -8.75
N SER A 297 -34.88 -1.41 -9.50
CA SER A 297 -33.45 -1.04 -9.46
C SER A 297 -33.22 0.39 -9.93
N LYS A 298 -33.93 0.84 -10.99
CA LYS A 298 -33.89 2.23 -11.45
C LYS A 298 -34.30 3.18 -10.34
N ARG A 299 -35.43 2.92 -9.67
CA ARG A 299 -35.93 3.77 -8.60
C ARG A 299 -34.94 3.83 -7.43
N ARG A 300 -34.32 2.72 -7.08
CA ARG A 300 -33.28 2.66 -6.04
C ARG A 300 -32.07 3.53 -6.38
N VAL A 301 -31.53 3.39 -7.59
CA VAL A 301 -30.39 4.20 -8.04
C VAL A 301 -30.71 5.69 -8.02
N GLU A 302 -31.94 6.08 -8.40
CA GLU A 302 -32.40 7.46 -8.33
C GLU A 302 -32.51 7.98 -6.88
N LEU A 303 -33.00 7.17 -5.95
CA LEU A 303 -33.08 7.54 -4.53
C LEU A 303 -31.70 7.70 -3.89
N GLU A 304 -30.76 6.79 -4.19
CA GLU A 304 -29.39 6.87 -3.68
C GLU A 304 -28.66 8.13 -4.21
N GLU A 305 -28.84 8.47 -5.50
CA GLU A 305 -28.29 9.71 -6.08
C GLU A 305 -28.87 10.96 -5.40
N LEU A 306 -30.14 10.96 -5.02
CA LEU A 306 -30.76 12.08 -4.29
C LEU A 306 -30.24 12.20 -2.84
N SER A 307 -29.92 11.08 -2.21
CA SER A 307 -29.48 11.03 -0.80
C SER A 307 -28.00 11.40 -0.60
N THR A 308 -27.22 11.42 -1.67
CA THR A 308 -25.78 11.68 -1.63
C THR A 308 -25.47 13.05 -2.21
N GLU A 309 -24.71 13.89 -1.49
CA GLU A 309 -24.06 15.06 -2.08
C GLU A 309 -23.00 14.55 -3.09
N THR A 310 -23.42 14.25 -4.31
CA THR A 310 -22.53 13.59 -5.27
C THR A 310 -21.41 14.54 -5.73
N ALA A 311 -20.18 14.23 -5.35
CA ALA A 311 -19.00 14.79 -5.98
C ALA A 311 -19.06 14.58 -7.52
N LYS A 312 -18.65 15.59 -8.30
CA LYS A 312 -18.76 15.63 -9.78
C LYS A 312 -18.29 14.36 -10.50
N ASP A 313 -17.32 13.64 -9.92
CA ASP A 313 -16.77 12.41 -10.48
C ASP A 313 -17.59 11.15 -10.19
N ARG A 314 -18.34 11.08 -9.07
CA ARG A 314 -19.27 9.97 -8.76
C ARG A 314 -20.37 9.84 -9.80
N ASN A 315 -20.77 10.97 -10.39
CA ASN A 315 -21.77 11.00 -11.46
C ASN A 315 -21.40 10.17 -12.69
N LYS A 316 -20.12 9.82 -12.91
CA LYS A 316 -19.72 9.05 -14.08
C LYS A 316 -20.29 7.62 -14.07
N TYR A 317 -20.12 6.86 -12.99
CA TYR A 317 -20.65 5.49 -12.93
C TYR A 317 -22.18 5.47 -12.73
N ILE A 318 -22.76 6.43 -12.00
CA ILE A 318 -24.22 6.56 -11.83
C ILE A 318 -24.88 6.76 -13.20
N LYS A 319 -24.34 7.66 -14.04
CA LYS A 319 -24.82 7.88 -15.40
C LYS A 319 -24.73 6.61 -16.26
N LEU A 320 -23.67 5.81 -16.11
CA LEU A 320 -23.53 4.54 -16.83
C LEU A 320 -24.61 3.55 -16.42
N ILE A 321 -24.83 3.37 -15.11
CA ILE A 321 -25.87 2.47 -14.57
C ILE A 321 -27.25 2.89 -15.07
N LYS A 322 -27.63 4.15 -14.91
CA LYS A 322 -28.93 4.66 -15.37
C LYS A 322 -29.13 4.49 -16.87
N LYS A 323 -28.08 4.77 -17.66
CA LYS A 323 -28.11 4.62 -19.12
C LYS A 323 -28.31 3.15 -19.51
N TRP A 324 -27.61 2.23 -18.85
CA TRP A 324 -27.77 0.79 -19.08
C TRP A 324 -29.18 0.32 -18.72
N ILE A 325 -29.70 0.64 -17.52
CA ILE A 325 -31.06 0.23 -17.09
C ILE A 325 -32.11 0.72 -18.10
N LYS A 326 -31.99 1.98 -18.56
CA LYS A 326 -32.90 2.54 -19.56
C LYS A 326 -32.90 1.75 -20.88
N TYR A 327 -31.73 1.30 -21.33
CA TYR A 327 -31.64 0.54 -22.57
C TYR A 327 -32.13 -0.90 -22.42
N GLU A 328 -31.85 -1.56 -21.30
CA GLU A 328 -32.40 -2.88 -20.99
C GLU A 328 -33.94 -2.84 -20.90
N GLN A 329 -34.50 -1.83 -20.23
CA GLN A 329 -35.95 -1.64 -20.17
C GLN A 329 -36.55 -1.49 -21.58
N LYS A 330 -35.94 -0.66 -22.43
CA LYS A 330 -36.40 -0.45 -23.81
C LYS A 330 -36.32 -1.75 -24.64
N TYR A 331 -35.24 -2.52 -24.47
CA TYR A 331 -35.07 -3.79 -25.15
C TYR A 331 -36.14 -4.80 -24.74
N LEU A 332 -36.33 -5.03 -23.43
CA LEU A 332 -37.36 -5.94 -22.92
C LEU A 332 -38.78 -5.53 -23.34
N GLN A 333 -39.10 -4.24 -23.36
CA GLN A 333 -40.38 -3.73 -23.86
C GLN A 333 -40.59 -4.03 -25.35
N THR A 334 -39.50 -4.08 -26.13
CA THR A 334 -39.56 -4.37 -27.56
C THR A 334 -39.74 -5.87 -27.82
N ILE A 335 -39.08 -6.74 -27.05
CA ILE A 335 -39.13 -8.20 -27.29
C ILE A 335 -40.30 -8.91 -26.60
N ALA A 336 -40.83 -8.37 -25.48
CA ALA A 336 -41.93 -9.00 -24.74
C ALA A 336 -43.18 -9.30 -25.61
N PRO A 337 -43.66 -8.37 -26.46
CA PRO A 337 -44.80 -8.65 -27.34
C PRO A 337 -44.51 -9.68 -28.44
N ILE A 338 -43.23 -9.87 -28.80
CA ILE A 338 -42.82 -10.80 -29.86
C ILE A 338 -42.78 -12.23 -29.29
N LEU A 339 -42.21 -12.40 -28.10
CA LEU A 339 -42.06 -13.68 -27.44
C LEU A 339 -43.40 -14.23 -26.90
N SER A 340 -44.29 -13.36 -26.42
CA SER A 340 -45.65 -13.75 -26.05
C SER A 340 -46.45 -14.27 -27.26
N LYS A 341 -46.30 -13.66 -28.44
CA LYS A 341 -46.92 -14.12 -29.69
C LYS A 341 -46.34 -15.44 -30.20
N SER A 342 -45.03 -15.66 -30.07
CA SER A 342 -44.41 -16.93 -30.50
C SER A 342 -44.80 -18.11 -29.59
N GLN A 343 -44.95 -17.88 -28.29
CA GLN A 343 -45.47 -18.88 -27.35
C GLN A 343 -46.93 -19.24 -27.65
N LEU A 344 -47.79 -18.24 -27.90
CA LEU A 344 -49.17 -18.48 -28.35
C LEU A 344 -49.22 -19.31 -29.64
N ASN A 345 -48.39 -19.00 -30.63
CA ASN A 345 -48.34 -19.77 -31.88
C ASN A 345 -47.84 -21.22 -31.71
N SER A 346 -46.99 -21.51 -30.72
CA SER A 346 -46.59 -22.90 -30.42
C SER A 346 -47.68 -23.74 -29.75
N VAL A 347 -48.67 -23.10 -29.14
CA VAL A 347 -49.86 -23.76 -28.58
C VAL A 347 -50.87 -24.09 -29.69
N PHE A 348 -50.99 -23.25 -30.72
CA PHE A 348 -51.91 -23.47 -31.85
C PHE A 348 -51.37 -24.37 -32.98
N ILE A 349 -50.14 -24.90 -32.86
CA ILE A 349 -49.54 -25.85 -33.84
C ILE A 349 -49.52 -27.29 -33.28
N ASN A 350 -49.84 -27.48 -32.00
CA ASN A 350 -49.88 -28.80 -31.34
C ASN A 350 -51.30 -29.31 -31.03
N ASP A 351 -52.34 -28.66 -31.56
CA ASP A 351 -53.71 -29.16 -31.70
C ASP A 351 -54.06 -29.23 -33.19
#